data_AF-A0A2G5HTK9-F1
#
_entry.id   AF-A0A2G5HTK9-F1
#
_cell.length_a   1.000
_cell.length_b   1.000
_cell.length_c   1.000
_cell.angle_alpha   90.00
_cell.angle_beta   90.00
_cell.angle_gamma   90.00
#
_symmetry.space_group_name_H-M   'P 1'
#
loop_
_entity.id
_entity.type
_entity.pdbx_description
1 polymer ?
#
loop_
_entity_poly.entity_id
_entity_poly.type
_entity_poly.pdbx_seq_one_letter_code
_entity_poly.pdbx_strand_id
1 'polypeptide(L)'
;MKSSIQQALLLAGLFAGTNALKLQIGSNYDEGVKVNTLSKTSNATGGTGSVAANGNLDGFGDVGIGCGINWTKNVSYGGGLTGGSSDFGLGGGFNITQNQLNVSAGIGIDPANASANFVLSATKDGKFEFVFDASSETVCTNERKDGRFVVSCTSVA
;
A
#
# COMPACT_ATOMS: atom_id res chain seq x y z
N MET A 1 -11.15 -60.20 -40.34
CA MET A 1 -11.92 -59.29 -39.47
C MET A 1 -10.99 -58.88 -38.34
N LYS A 2 -10.45 -57.66 -38.38
CA LYS A 2 -9.46 -57.15 -37.41
C LYS A 2 -10.17 -56.34 -36.33
N SER A 3 -9.85 -56.66 -35.08
CA SER A 3 -10.22 -55.96 -33.86
C SER A 3 -9.54 -54.59 -33.76
N SER A 4 -10.24 -53.56 -33.25
CA SER A 4 -9.60 -52.43 -32.56
C SER A 4 -10.59 -51.71 -31.65
N ILE A 5 -10.17 -51.56 -30.39
CA ILE A 5 -10.83 -50.94 -29.23
C ILE A 5 -10.32 -49.49 -29.13
N GLN A 6 -11.11 -48.64 -28.48
CA GLN A 6 -10.78 -47.32 -27.88
C GLN A 6 -11.15 -46.08 -28.70
N GLN A 7 -12.27 -45.45 -28.35
CA GLN A 7 -12.43 -44.00 -28.41
C GLN A 7 -12.34 -43.47 -26.98
N ALA A 8 -11.15 -42.99 -26.61
CA ALA A 8 -10.92 -42.27 -25.37
C ALA A 8 -11.47 -40.85 -25.53
N LEU A 9 -12.41 -40.51 -24.64
CA LEU A 9 -12.98 -39.18 -24.46
C LEU A 9 -11.88 -38.26 -23.88
N LEU A 10 -11.21 -37.50 -24.75
CA LEU A 10 -10.23 -36.50 -24.33
C LEU A 10 -10.97 -35.29 -23.72
N LEU A 11 -10.62 -35.02 -22.46
CA LEU A 11 -10.96 -33.83 -21.70
C LEU A 11 -10.71 -32.56 -22.53
N ALA A 12 -11.77 -31.89 -22.93
CA ALA A 12 -11.74 -30.49 -23.33
C ALA A 12 -12.22 -29.65 -22.15
N GLY A 13 -11.42 -28.67 -21.74
CA GLY A 13 -11.90 -27.53 -20.98
C GLY A 13 -11.12 -27.23 -19.71
N LEU A 14 -10.12 -26.35 -19.82
CA LEU A 14 -9.95 -25.16 -18.99
C LEU A 14 -8.66 -24.47 -19.43
N PHE A 15 -8.79 -23.59 -20.44
CA PHE A 15 -7.76 -22.59 -20.69
C PHE A 15 -7.78 -21.60 -19.52
N ALA A 16 -6.89 -21.81 -18.55
CA ALA A 16 -6.56 -20.76 -17.59
C ALA A 16 -5.78 -19.68 -18.36
N GLY A 17 -6.48 -18.63 -18.78
CA GLY A 17 -5.87 -17.43 -19.32
C GLY A 17 -4.99 -16.80 -18.25
N THR A 18 -3.69 -17.05 -18.30
CA THR A 18 -2.70 -16.35 -17.47
C THR A 18 -2.44 -14.98 -18.09
N ASN A 19 -3.35 -14.03 -17.82
CA ASN A 19 -3.00 -12.61 -17.91
C ASN A 19 -2.03 -12.30 -16.76
N ALA A 20 -0.80 -12.78 -16.86
CA ALA A 20 0.28 -12.39 -15.98
C ALA A 20 0.50 -10.89 -16.20
N LEU A 21 0.16 -10.07 -15.20
CA LEU A 21 0.58 -8.68 -15.14
C LEU A 21 2.11 -8.65 -15.27
N LYS A 22 2.61 -8.22 -16.44
CA LYS A 22 4.04 -8.05 -16.67
C LYS A 22 4.43 -6.70 -16.10
N LEU A 23 5.10 -6.71 -14.94
CA LEU A 23 5.80 -5.53 -14.45
C LEU A 23 7.02 -5.30 -15.35
N GLN A 24 7.02 -4.24 -16.15
CA GLN A 24 8.15 -3.84 -16.97
C GLN A 24 9.13 -3.05 -16.10
N ILE A 25 10.19 -3.72 -15.63
CA ILE A 25 11.32 -3.05 -14.98
C ILE A 25 12.20 -2.50 -16.11
N GLY A 26 12.18 -1.18 -16.31
CA GLY A 26 13.07 -0.52 -17.26
C GLY A 26 14.53 -0.67 -16.80
N SER A 27 15.39 -1.21 -17.65
CA SER A 27 16.78 -1.56 -17.34
C SER A 27 17.74 -0.36 -17.36
N ASN A 28 17.37 0.80 -16.80
CA ASN A 28 18.19 2.02 -16.85
C ASN A 28 18.18 2.83 -15.54
N TYR A 29 18.49 2.21 -14.38
CA TYR A 29 18.80 2.96 -13.16
C TYR A 29 19.83 2.20 -12.28
N ASP A 30 21.11 2.48 -12.50
CA ASP A 30 22.14 2.49 -11.46
C ASP A 30 22.11 3.94 -10.89
N GLU A 31 22.04 4.29 -9.60
CA GLU A 31 22.60 3.66 -8.40
C GLU A 31 21.76 3.91 -7.10
N GLY A 32 20.54 4.47 -7.17
CA GLY A 32 19.84 4.96 -5.96
C GLY A 32 18.86 3.99 -5.30
N VAL A 33 17.98 3.33 -6.08
CA VAL A 33 16.83 2.55 -5.56
C VAL A 33 16.76 1.18 -6.22
N LYS A 34 16.65 0.12 -5.42
CA LYS A 34 16.66 -1.29 -5.87
C LYS A 34 15.39 -2.00 -5.47
N VAL A 35 14.84 -2.80 -6.38
CA VAL A 35 13.76 -3.76 -6.06
C VAL A 35 14.36 -4.87 -5.22
N ASN A 36 14.05 -4.88 -3.92
CA ASN A 36 14.56 -5.89 -2.98
C ASN A 36 13.58 -7.06 -2.81
N THR A 37 12.30 -6.84 -3.11
CA THR A 37 11.26 -7.86 -3.03
C THR A 37 10.41 -7.82 -4.28
N LEU A 38 10.31 -8.96 -4.94
CA LEU A 38 9.30 -9.24 -5.95
C LEU A 38 8.79 -10.66 -5.72
N SER A 39 7.60 -10.79 -5.15
CA SER A 39 7.01 -12.08 -4.83
C SER A 39 5.60 -12.18 -5.37
N LYS A 40 5.24 -13.35 -5.88
CA LYS A 40 3.88 -13.65 -6.31
C LYS A 40 3.55 -15.11 -6.12
N THR A 41 2.32 -15.38 -5.70
CA THR A 41 1.72 -16.71 -5.69
C THR A 41 0.35 -16.64 -6.33
N SER A 42 -0.06 -17.69 -7.04
CA SER A 42 -1.40 -17.76 -7.63
C SER A 42 -1.87 -19.20 -7.67
N ASN A 43 -3.12 -19.43 -7.29
CA ASN A 43 -3.85 -20.68 -7.46
C ASN A 43 -5.27 -20.37 -8.01
N ALA A 44 -6.13 -21.39 -8.10
CA ALA A 44 -7.46 -21.25 -8.69
C ALA A 44 -8.43 -20.36 -7.88
N THR A 45 -8.17 -20.12 -6.60
CA THR A 45 -9.10 -19.43 -5.69
C THR A 45 -8.50 -18.18 -5.02
N GLY A 46 -7.22 -17.88 -5.28
CA GLY A 46 -6.53 -16.74 -4.68
C GLY A 46 -5.06 -16.68 -5.03
N GLY A 47 -4.37 -15.75 -4.39
CA GLY A 47 -2.94 -15.52 -4.57
C GLY A 47 -2.46 -14.26 -3.86
N THR A 48 -1.15 -14.07 -3.90
CA THR A 48 -0.47 -12.89 -3.35
C THR A 48 0.44 -12.27 -4.39
N GLY A 49 0.65 -10.97 -4.27
CA GLY A 49 1.62 -10.23 -5.05
C GLY A 49 2.20 -9.14 -4.18
N SER A 50 3.52 -9.03 -4.13
CA SER A 50 4.18 -7.92 -3.44
C SER A 50 5.38 -7.45 -4.24
N VAL A 51 5.57 -6.13 -4.21
CA VAL A 51 6.77 -5.49 -4.68
C VAL A 51 7.23 -4.52 -3.61
N ALA A 52 8.51 -4.55 -3.29
CA ALA A 52 9.14 -3.54 -2.49
C ALA A 52 10.46 -3.12 -3.13
N ALA A 53 10.75 -1.84 -3.03
CA ALA A 53 12.00 -1.27 -3.43
C ALA A 53 12.48 -0.32 -2.35
N ASN A 54 13.79 -0.29 -2.13
CA ASN A 54 14.41 0.61 -1.19
C ASN A 54 15.76 1.08 -1.71
N GLY A 55 16.27 2.14 -1.13
CA GLY A 55 17.58 2.65 -1.47
C GLY A 55 17.83 4.02 -0.85
N ASN A 56 18.85 4.71 -1.33
CA ASN A 56 19.21 6.03 -0.86
C ASN A 56 19.03 7.04 -2.01
N LEU A 57 18.32 8.13 -1.72
CA LEU A 57 18.06 9.21 -2.66
C LEU A 57 18.63 10.51 -2.09
N ASP A 58 19.55 11.12 -2.82
CA ASP A 58 20.17 12.39 -2.42
C ASP A 58 19.11 13.44 -2.06
N GLY A 59 19.27 14.08 -0.90
CA GLY A 59 18.35 15.08 -0.36
C GLY A 59 17.12 14.50 0.37
N PHE A 60 16.81 13.21 0.23
CA PHE A 60 15.71 12.53 0.93
C PHE A 60 16.19 11.44 1.91
N GLY A 61 17.44 11.00 1.78
CA GLY A 61 18.03 9.94 2.58
C GLY A 61 17.55 8.55 2.16
N ASP A 62 17.39 7.65 3.12
CA ASP A 62 16.90 6.31 2.87
C ASP A 62 15.40 6.34 2.53
N VAL A 63 15.07 5.81 1.37
CA VAL A 63 13.70 5.71 0.85
C VAL A 63 13.26 4.26 0.71
N GLY A 64 11.98 4.02 0.93
CA GLY A 64 11.33 2.73 0.79
C GLY A 64 9.95 2.88 0.19
N ILE A 65 9.61 2.03 -0.77
CA ILE A 65 8.26 1.87 -1.29
C ILE A 65 7.91 0.40 -1.25
N GLY A 66 6.69 0.09 -0.81
CA GLY A 66 6.17 -1.27 -0.83
C GLY A 66 4.70 -1.27 -1.14
N CYS A 67 4.26 -2.20 -1.96
CA CYS A 67 2.85 -2.54 -2.07
C CYS A 67 2.64 -4.05 -2.09
N GLY A 68 1.51 -4.47 -1.56
CA GLY A 68 1.15 -5.86 -1.37
C GLY A 68 -0.33 -6.05 -1.61
N ILE A 69 -0.66 -7.07 -2.38
CA ILE A 69 -2.01 -7.52 -2.64
C ILE A 69 -2.13 -8.98 -2.22
N ASN A 70 -3.24 -9.32 -1.58
CA ASN A 70 -3.70 -10.68 -1.44
C ASN A 70 -5.13 -10.70 -1.98
N TRP A 71 -5.44 -11.57 -2.95
CA TRP A 71 -6.77 -11.62 -3.57
C TRP A 71 -7.52 -12.91 -3.24
N THR A 72 -7.17 -13.56 -2.13
CA THR A 72 -8.00 -14.57 -1.48
C THR A 72 -9.23 -13.89 -0.85
N LYS A 73 -10.38 -14.57 -0.72
CA LYS A 73 -11.56 -13.96 -0.05
C LYS A 73 -11.21 -13.48 1.36
N ASN A 74 -11.69 -12.29 1.74
CA ASN A 74 -11.62 -11.71 3.09
C ASN A 74 -10.20 -11.33 3.58
N VAL A 75 -9.31 -10.91 2.67
CA VAL A 75 -7.93 -10.54 3.01
C VAL A 75 -7.63 -9.06 2.74
N SER A 76 -6.40 -8.65 3.01
CA SER A 76 -5.93 -7.26 2.94
C SER A 76 -5.14 -6.92 1.67
N TYR A 77 -5.18 -5.64 1.32
CA TYR A 77 -4.33 -4.97 0.34
C TYR A 77 -3.70 -3.78 1.02
N GLY A 78 -2.44 -3.49 0.76
CA GLY A 78 -1.80 -2.36 1.39
C GLY A 78 -0.58 -1.88 0.64
N GLY A 79 -0.14 -0.71 1.01
CA GLY A 79 1.10 -0.14 0.50
C GLY A 79 1.57 0.97 1.39
N GLY A 80 2.85 1.29 1.26
CA GLY A 80 3.47 2.32 2.06
C GLY A 80 4.68 2.90 1.36
N LEU A 81 5.00 4.10 1.80
CA LEU A 81 6.17 4.88 1.44
C LEU A 81 6.84 5.30 2.72
N THR A 82 8.16 5.20 2.75
CA THR A 82 9.01 5.72 3.82
C THR A 82 10.14 6.50 3.19
N GLY A 83 10.59 7.54 3.85
CA GLY A 83 11.73 8.36 3.46
C GLY A 83 12.33 9.00 4.70
N GLY A 84 13.65 9.15 4.78
CA GLY A 84 14.23 9.82 5.93
C GLY A 84 15.74 9.73 6.02
N SER A 85 16.28 10.46 6.98
CA SER A 85 17.69 10.49 7.34
C SER A 85 17.84 10.33 8.85
N SER A 86 19.04 10.58 9.39
CA SER A 86 19.24 10.72 10.83
C SER A 86 18.43 11.86 11.43
N ASP A 87 18.10 12.89 10.66
CA ASP A 87 17.55 14.14 11.18
C ASP A 87 16.03 14.21 11.04
N PHE A 88 15.44 13.44 10.14
CA PHE A 88 14.00 13.42 9.91
C PHE A 88 13.52 12.08 9.35
N GLY A 89 12.28 11.72 9.65
CA GLY A 89 11.58 10.59 9.08
C GLY A 89 10.23 11.02 8.50
N LEU A 90 9.89 10.46 7.35
CA LEU A 90 8.64 10.62 6.64
C LEU A 90 8.10 9.23 6.34
N GLY A 91 6.81 9.04 6.54
CA GLY A 91 6.19 7.76 6.26
C GLY A 91 4.71 7.92 5.98
N GLY A 92 4.17 7.03 5.18
CA GLY A 92 2.75 6.93 5.00
C GLY A 92 2.38 5.64 4.32
N GLY A 93 1.10 5.31 4.38
CA GLY A 93 0.61 4.08 3.79
C GLY A 93 -0.87 3.94 3.91
N PHE A 94 -1.33 2.84 3.37
CA PHE A 94 -2.71 2.45 3.44
C PHE A 94 -2.81 0.94 3.64
N ASN A 95 -3.89 0.55 4.29
CA ASN A 95 -4.30 -0.85 4.41
C ASN A 95 -5.80 -0.92 4.21
N ILE A 96 -6.23 -1.77 3.29
CA ILE A 96 -7.60 -2.01 2.91
C ILE A 96 -7.90 -3.47 3.20
N THR A 97 -8.90 -3.70 4.03
CA THR A 97 -9.50 -5.02 4.26
C THR A 97 -10.94 -4.99 3.75
N GLN A 98 -11.62 -6.13 3.83
CA GLN A 98 -13.06 -6.18 3.50
C GLN A 98 -13.92 -5.25 4.38
N ASN A 99 -13.49 -4.94 5.60
CA ASN A 99 -14.30 -4.21 6.56
C ASN A 99 -13.82 -2.79 6.84
N GLN A 100 -12.59 -2.46 6.45
CA GLN A 100 -11.92 -1.24 6.90
C GLN A 100 -10.88 -0.75 5.88
N LEU A 101 -10.85 0.55 5.67
CA LEU A 101 -9.78 1.33 5.06
C LEU A 101 -9.03 2.06 6.18
N ASN A 102 -7.71 1.97 6.16
CA ASN A 102 -6.83 2.82 6.95
C ASN A 102 -5.87 3.54 6.01
N VAL A 103 -5.72 4.83 6.19
CA VAL A 103 -4.71 5.66 5.52
C VAL A 103 -3.98 6.44 6.60
N SER A 104 -2.66 6.40 6.61
CA SER A 104 -1.87 7.15 7.56
C SER A 104 -0.69 7.81 6.89
N ALA A 105 -0.25 8.93 7.45
CA ALA A 105 1.07 9.47 7.15
C ALA A 105 1.60 10.25 8.36
N GLY A 106 2.90 10.47 8.37
CA GLY A 106 3.57 11.13 9.47
C GLY A 106 4.93 11.68 9.08
N ILE A 107 5.35 12.68 9.85
CA ILE A 107 6.69 13.24 9.87
C ILE A 107 7.22 13.22 11.31
N GLY A 108 8.50 12.89 11.46
CA GLY A 108 9.28 13.09 12.68
C GLY A 108 10.54 13.88 12.36
N ILE A 109 10.96 14.74 13.27
CA ILE A 109 12.17 15.54 13.20
C ILE A 109 12.94 15.31 14.50
N ASP A 110 14.07 14.60 14.41
CA ASP A 110 14.85 14.16 15.57
C ASP A 110 15.50 15.32 16.36
N PRO A 111 16.24 16.27 15.73
CA PRO A 111 16.89 17.34 16.49
C PRO A 111 15.88 18.29 17.19
N ALA A 112 14.62 18.31 16.74
CA ALA A 112 13.56 19.10 17.33
C ALA A 112 12.65 18.29 18.29
N ASN A 113 12.86 16.97 18.39
CA ASN A 113 11.93 16.02 19.02
C ASN A 113 10.47 16.32 18.65
N ALA A 114 10.24 16.58 17.36
CA ALA A 114 8.96 17.06 16.85
C ALA A 114 8.33 16.03 15.92
N SER A 115 7.00 15.91 15.95
CA SER A 115 6.27 15.01 15.06
C SER A 115 4.88 15.53 14.73
N ALA A 116 4.37 15.10 13.58
CA ALA A 116 2.99 15.31 13.19
C ALA A 116 2.53 14.13 12.35
N ASN A 117 1.45 13.48 12.78
CA ASN A 117 0.94 12.24 12.22
C ASN A 117 -0.57 12.33 12.06
N PHE A 118 -1.10 11.64 11.06
CA PHE A 118 -2.53 11.41 10.96
C PHE A 118 -2.86 9.96 10.63
N VAL A 119 -4.04 9.54 11.07
CA VAL A 119 -4.69 8.29 10.70
C VAL A 119 -6.13 8.58 10.33
N LEU A 120 -6.51 8.19 9.12
CA LEU A 120 -7.89 8.11 8.68
C LEU A 120 -8.29 6.64 8.65
N SER A 121 -9.29 6.29 9.46
CA SER A 121 -9.93 4.98 9.47
C SER A 121 -11.35 5.14 8.96
N ALA A 122 -11.77 4.27 8.04
CA ALA A 122 -13.16 4.22 7.56
C ALA A 122 -13.61 2.76 7.51
N THR A 123 -14.83 2.49 7.96
CA THR A 123 -15.38 1.15 8.04
C THR A 123 -16.57 0.98 7.09
N LYS A 124 -16.83 -0.26 6.68
CA LYS A 124 -17.89 -0.59 5.72
C LYS A 124 -19.30 -0.22 6.19
N ASP A 125 -19.50 -0.04 7.48
CA ASP A 125 -20.77 0.39 8.10
C ASP A 125 -20.93 1.93 8.11
N GLY A 126 -20.05 2.65 7.40
CA GLY A 126 -20.17 4.10 7.19
C GLY A 126 -19.61 4.95 8.33
N LYS A 127 -18.91 4.34 9.30
CA LYS A 127 -18.20 5.09 10.33
C LYS A 127 -16.81 5.49 9.83
N PHE A 128 -16.33 6.62 10.31
CA PHE A 128 -14.97 7.04 10.09
C PHE A 128 -14.40 7.68 11.36
N GLU A 129 -13.09 7.62 11.48
CA GLU A 129 -12.31 8.25 12.53
C GLU A 129 -11.12 8.93 11.88
N PHE A 130 -10.86 10.16 12.30
CA PHE A 130 -9.66 10.90 11.93
C PHE A 130 -8.92 11.23 13.23
N VAL A 131 -7.72 10.68 13.36
CA VAL A 131 -6.83 10.95 14.49
C VAL A 131 -5.67 11.78 13.95
N PHE A 132 -5.45 12.94 14.56
CA PHE A 132 -4.25 13.75 14.36
C PHE A 132 -3.46 13.74 15.66
N ASP A 133 -2.18 13.39 15.57
CA ASP A 133 -1.25 13.30 16.70
C ASP A 133 -0.01 14.13 16.38
N ALA A 134 0.27 15.13 17.19
CA ALA A 134 1.40 16.01 17.02
C ALA A 134 2.08 16.29 18.36
N SER A 135 3.40 16.48 18.32
CA SER A 135 4.20 16.81 19.50
C SER A 135 3.96 18.23 20.03
N SER A 136 3.38 19.11 19.19
CA SER A 136 3.00 20.47 19.56
C SER A 136 1.52 20.54 19.91
N GLU A 137 1.18 21.45 20.82
CA GLU A 137 -0.22 21.75 21.09
C GLU A 137 -0.90 22.17 19.78
N THR A 138 -2.03 21.53 19.48
CA THR A 138 -2.73 21.68 18.21
C THR A 138 -4.17 22.07 18.47
N VAL A 139 -4.63 23.12 17.79
CA VAL A 139 -6.03 23.54 17.81
C VAL A 139 -6.66 23.12 16.49
N CYS A 140 -7.76 22.36 16.57
CA CYS A 140 -8.56 21.99 15.42
C CYS A 140 -9.89 22.73 15.44
N THR A 141 -10.23 23.39 14.33
CA THR A 141 -11.53 24.04 14.11
C THR A 141 -12.28 23.33 13.00
N ASN A 142 -13.60 23.29 13.09
CA ASN A 142 -14.46 22.74 12.06
C ASN A 142 -15.42 23.79 11.48
N GLU A 143 -15.63 23.76 10.17
CA GLU A 143 -16.56 24.64 9.47
C GLU A 143 -17.30 23.92 8.33
N ARG A 144 -18.37 24.54 7.81
CA ARG A 144 -18.99 24.15 6.54
C ARG A 144 -18.67 25.17 5.47
N LYS A 145 -17.96 24.75 4.43
CA LYS A 145 -17.56 25.60 3.29
C LYS A 145 -17.96 24.95 1.98
N ASP A 146 -18.74 25.66 1.16
CA ASP A 146 -19.27 25.17 -0.12
C ASP A 146 -19.99 23.81 0.00
N GLY A 147 -20.78 23.64 1.06
CA GLY A 147 -21.49 22.38 1.34
C GLY A 147 -20.61 21.22 1.83
N ARG A 148 -19.30 21.43 2.00
CA ARG A 148 -18.35 20.43 2.53
C ARG A 148 -18.08 20.70 4.00
N PHE A 149 -17.94 19.63 4.79
CA PHE A 149 -17.43 19.71 6.15
C PHE A 149 -15.90 19.76 6.11
N VAL A 150 -15.31 20.78 6.72
CA VAL A 150 -13.86 21.01 6.72
C VAL A 150 -13.38 20.99 8.17
N VAL A 151 -12.31 20.24 8.42
CA VAL A 151 -11.55 20.28 9.68
C VAL A 151 -10.18 20.85 9.37
N SER A 152 -9.80 21.91 10.08
CA SER A 152 -8.49 22.55 9.95
C SER A 152 -7.81 22.50 11.30
N CYS A 153 -6.64 21.86 11.34
CA CYS A 153 -5.81 21.77 12.53
C CYS A 153 -4.57 22.64 12.33
N THR A 154 -4.17 23.36 13.36
CA THR A 154 -2.99 24.23 13.33
C THR A 154 -2.26 24.12 14.66
N SER A 155 -0.94 23.96 14.61
CA SER A 155 -0.09 24.01 15.79
C SER A 155 -0.08 25.43 16.35
N VAL A 156 -0.19 25.55 17.68
CA VAL A 156 0.10 26.82 18.36
C VAL A 156 1.62 26.90 18.58
N ALA A 157 2.19 28.04 18.19
CA ALA A 157 3.61 28.32 18.33
C ALA A 157 3.98 28.67 19.77
#